data_AF-R6C9U6-F1
#
_entry.id   AF-R6C9U6-F1
#
_cell.length_a   1.000
_cell.length_b   1.000
_cell.length_c   1.000
_cell.angle_alpha   90.00
_cell.angle_beta   90.00
_cell.angle_gamma   90.00
#
_symmetry.space_group_name_H-M   'P 1'
#
loop_
_entity.id
_entity.type
_entity.pdbx_description
1 polymer ?
#
loop_
_entity_poly.entity_id
_entity_poly.type
_entity_poly.pdbx_seq_one_letter_code
_entity_poly.pdbx_strand_id
1 'polypeptide(L)'
;MQMEGNQKRSAWLIVAFLGIVLLIYYFNDLVGLLLNRYYSPYWSCNSVWAITQMYAETPCVSKVRFEQVDGGKGGIDAVCYMRWDAGIEEDLQAYSDLCSIVSSDKFLSAYFEDVFSEEEHPDTDRIIFSVSVVHQDRSQLSGDAFYQLVESEEGFRFESEEGFRLAQTSPFPPKPPIRLGYESEKMDEFVCTQ
;
A
#
# COMPACT_ATOMS: atom_id res chain seq x y z
N MET A 1 23.47 -14.75 -44.54
CA MET A 1 22.00 -14.69 -44.37
C MET A 1 21.44 -15.68 -43.33
N GLN A 2 21.92 -16.92 -43.20
CA GLN A 2 21.41 -17.87 -42.19
C GLN A 2 21.71 -17.48 -40.72
N MET A 3 22.87 -16.90 -40.41
CA MET A 3 23.22 -16.47 -39.04
C MET A 3 22.34 -15.32 -38.52
N GLU A 4 21.96 -14.39 -39.39
CA GLU A 4 21.14 -13.22 -39.02
C GLU A 4 19.68 -13.61 -38.69
N GLY A 5 19.14 -14.61 -39.39
CA GLY A 5 17.81 -15.16 -39.12
C GLY A 5 17.71 -15.95 -37.81
N ASN A 6 18.79 -16.66 -37.43
CA ASN A 6 18.86 -17.39 -36.16
C ASN A 6 19.01 -16.45 -34.95
N GLN A 7 19.79 -15.38 -35.11
CA GLN A 7 19.95 -14.37 -34.06
C GLN A 7 18.64 -13.58 -33.83
N LYS A 8 17.92 -13.23 -34.90
CA LYS A 8 16.57 -12.63 -34.80
C LYS A 8 15.55 -13.56 -34.14
N ARG A 9 15.53 -14.86 -34.50
CA ARG A 9 14.67 -15.87 -33.85
C ARG A 9 14.97 -16.04 -32.37
N SER A 10 16.26 -16.07 -31.99
CA SER A 10 16.69 -16.17 -30.60
C SER A 10 16.26 -14.94 -29.79
N ALA A 11 16.42 -13.73 -30.35
CA ALA A 11 15.97 -12.50 -29.71
C ALA A 11 14.46 -12.48 -29.47
N TRP A 12 13.65 -12.89 -30.46
CA TRP A 12 12.19 -13.00 -30.28
C TRP A 12 11.78 -14.01 -29.22
N LEU A 13 12.49 -15.14 -29.11
CA LEU A 13 12.25 -16.11 -28.04
C LEU A 13 12.58 -15.54 -26.65
N ILE A 14 13.69 -14.81 -26.53
CA ILE A 14 14.07 -14.14 -25.28
C ILE A 14 13.03 -13.07 -24.90
N VAL A 15 12.61 -12.24 -25.87
CA VAL A 15 11.57 -11.23 -25.66
C VAL A 15 10.24 -11.86 -25.27
N ALA A 16 9.83 -12.94 -25.94
CA ALA A 16 8.61 -13.67 -25.61
C ALA A 16 8.69 -14.30 -24.20
N PHE A 17 9.83 -14.88 -23.84
CA PHE A 17 10.05 -15.44 -22.52
C PHE A 17 10.00 -14.36 -21.43
N LEU A 18 10.69 -13.23 -21.62
CA LEU A 18 10.61 -12.07 -20.72
C LEU A 18 9.18 -11.55 -20.62
N GLY A 19 8.46 -11.46 -21.73
CA GLY A 19 7.05 -11.07 -21.76
C GLY A 19 6.17 -12.01 -20.95
N ILE A 20 6.37 -13.32 -21.04
CA ILE A 20 5.64 -14.33 -20.25
C ILE A 20 5.97 -14.19 -18.76
N VAL A 21 7.24 -14.03 -18.40
CA VAL A 21 7.66 -13.85 -17.00
C VAL A 21 7.04 -12.59 -16.41
N LEU A 22 7.10 -11.47 -17.12
CA LEU A 22 6.44 -10.23 -16.73
C LEU A 22 4.92 -10.41 -16.63
N LEU A 23 4.30 -11.05 -17.62
CA LEU A 23 2.86 -11.30 -17.61
C LEU A 23 2.46 -12.11 -16.39
N ILE A 24 3.18 -13.18 -16.03
CA ILE A 24 2.87 -14.01 -14.86
C ILE A 24 3.02 -13.20 -13.56
N TYR A 25 4.13 -12.47 -13.42
CA TYR A 25 4.44 -11.74 -12.21
C TYR A 25 3.47 -10.58 -11.96
N TYR A 26 3.06 -9.90 -13.03
CA TYR A 26 2.12 -8.77 -13.00
C TYR A 26 0.70 -9.16 -13.40
N PHE A 27 0.39 -10.45 -13.54
CA PHE A 27 -0.91 -10.92 -14.05
C PHE A 27 -2.05 -10.36 -13.23
N ASN A 28 -1.94 -10.47 -11.91
CA ASN A 28 -2.96 -9.98 -10.99
C ASN A 28 -3.12 -8.46 -11.05
N ASP A 29 -2.05 -7.71 -11.30
CA ASP A 29 -2.12 -6.26 -11.49
C ASP A 29 -2.85 -5.93 -12.80
N LEU A 30 -2.50 -6.64 -13.88
CA LEU A 30 -3.10 -6.43 -15.19
C LEU A 30 -4.59 -6.80 -15.22
N VAL A 31 -4.96 -7.87 -14.52
CA VAL A 31 -6.36 -8.26 -14.31
C VAL A 31 -7.09 -7.25 -13.42
N GLY A 32 -6.42 -6.72 -12.39
CA GLY A 32 -6.97 -5.67 -11.51
C GLY A 32 -7.25 -4.36 -12.25
N LEU A 33 -6.46 -4.03 -13.29
CA LEU A 33 -6.73 -2.88 -14.15
C LEU A 33 -7.93 -3.08 -15.09
N LEU A 34 -8.23 -4.32 -15.47
CA LEU A 34 -9.27 -4.64 -16.46
C LEU A 34 -10.63 -4.96 -15.84
N LEU A 35 -10.66 -5.36 -14.57
CA LEU A 35 -11.88 -5.72 -13.86
C LEU A 35 -12.16 -4.68 -12.78
N ASN A 36 -13.28 -3.96 -12.90
CA ASN A 36 -13.80 -3.07 -11.85
C ASN A 36 -14.06 -3.90 -10.58
N ARG A 37 -13.13 -3.88 -9.64
CA ARG A 37 -13.27 -4.50 -8.32
C ARG A 37 -13.65 -3.42 -7.30
N TYR A 38 -14.14 -3.87 -6.16
CA TYR A 38 -14.31 -3.08 -4.93
C TYR A 38 -13.02 -2.35 -4.49
N TYR A 39 -11.87 -2.79 -5.00
CA TYR A 39 -10.57 -2.20 -4.79
C TYR A 39 -9.99 -1.75 -6.14
N SER A 40 -9.77 -0.44 -6.31
CA SER A 40 -9.12 0.14 -7.49
C SER A 40 -7.70 0.59 -7.15
N PRO A 41 -6.70 0.43 -8.02
CA PRO A 41 -5.34 0.89 -7.72
C PRO A 41 -5.30 2.41 -7.45
N TYR A 42 -4.68 2.82 -6.34
CA TYR A 42 -4.45 4.23 -6.03
C TYR A 42 -3.11 4.70 -6.62
N TRP A 43 -3.17 5.37 -7.76
CA TRP A 43 -2.01 5.94 -8.44
C TRP A 43 -2.00 7.46 -8.31
N SER A 44 -1.16 7.97 -7.42
CA SER A 44 -0.87 9.39 -7.29
C SER A 44 0.64 9.60 -7.13
N CYS A 45 1.11 10.84 -7.26
CA CYS A 45 2.50 11.17 -6.95
C CYS A 45 2.88 10.76 -5.51
N ASN A 46 1.92 10.72 -4.60
CA ASN A 46 2.13 10.37 -3.19
C ASN A 46 2.24 8.86 -2.99
N SER A 47 1.45 8.05 -3.70
CA SER A 47 1.65 6.61 -3.68
C SER A 47 3.00 6.23 -4.30
N VAL A 48 3.45 6.92 -5.37
CA VAL A 48 4.80 6.72 -5.93
C VAL A 48 5.91 7.11 -4.94
N TRP A 49 5.76 8.24 -4.25
CA TRP A 49 6.69 8.65 -3.20
C TRP A 49 6.72 7.62 -2.05
N ALA A 50 5.56 7.17 -1.58
CA ALA A 50 5.43 6.18 -0.52
C ALA A 50 6.11 4.85 -0.89
N ILE A 51 5.90 4.36 -2.12
CA ILE A 51 6.59 3.16 -2.64
C ILE A 51 8.11 3.36 -2.62
N THR A 52 8.58 4.53 -3.06
CA THR A 52 10.02 4.84 -3.11
C THR A 52 10.62 4.90 -1.70
N GLN A 53 9.89 5.50 -0.76
CA GLN A 53 10.29 5.61 0.64
C GLN A 53 10.39 4.21 1.28
N MET A 54 9.38 3.35 1.08
CA MET A 54 9.39 1.96 1.57
C MET A 54 10.60 1.17 1.07
N TYR A 55 10.94 1.28 -0.22
CA TYR A 55 12.13 0.59 -0.75
C TYR A 55 13.45 1.16 -0.21
N ALA A 56 13.48 2.41 0.22
CA ALA A 56 14.67 3.04 0.80
C ALA A 56 14.85 2.67 2.27
N GLU A 57 13.77 2.63 3.04
CA GLU A 57 13.77 2.36 4.48
C GLU A 57 13.79 0.86 4.79
N THR A 58 13.17 0.04 3.94
CA THR A 58 13.04 -1.39 4.13
C THR A 58 13.54 -2.20 2.91
N PRO A 59 14.85 -2.52 2.83
CA PRO A 59 15.45 -3.19 1.66
C PRO A 59 14.91 -4.61 1.36
N CYS A 60 14.26 -5.23 2.34
CA CYS A 60 13.66 -6.56 2.24
C CYS A 60 12.24 -6.53 1.64
N VAL A 61 11.73 -5.36 1.23
CA VAL A 61 10.45 -5.23 0.54
C VAL A 61 10.59 -5.64 -0.92
N SER A 62 9.68 -6.51 -1.38
CA SER A 62 9.61 -6.97 -2.77
C SER A 62 8.63 -6.17 -3.62
N LYS A 63 7.53 -5.70 -3.00
CA LYS A 63 6.45 -5.00 -3.69
C LYS A 63 5.60 -4.21 -2.70
N VAL A 64 5.14 -3.04 -3.10
CA VAL A 64 4.15 -2.24 -2.35
C VAL A 64 2.98 -1.90 -3.29
N ARG A 65 1.76 -1.96 -2.77
CA ARG A 65 0.53 -1.57 -3.45
C ARG A 65 -0.30 -0.65 -2.57
N PHE A 66 -1.01 0.27 -3.21
CA PHE A 66 -2.03 1.10 -2.60
C PHE A 66 -3.31 0.91 -3.40
N GLU A 67 -4.40 0.53 -2.74
CA GLU A 67 -5.70 0.28 -3.34
C GLU A 67 -6.73 1.18 -2.66
N GLN A 68 -7.55 1.86 -3.44
CA GLN A 68 -8.70 2.61 -2.98
C GLN A 68 -9.84 1.66 -2.60
N VAL A 69 -10.45 1.91 -1.45
CA VAL A 69 -11.65 1.21 -0.99
C VAL A 69 -12.88 2.03 -1.36
N ASP A 70 -13.93 1.38 -1.88
CA ASP A 70 -15.21 2.01 -2.23
C ASP A 70 -15.07 3.26 -3.12
N GLY A 71 -14.29 3.12 -4.21
CA GLY A 71 -14.05 4.22 -5.16
C GLY A 71 -13.19 5.35 -4.59
N GLY A 72 -12.43 5.07 -3.53
CA GLY A 72 -11.53 6.02 -2.88
C GLY A 72 -12.14 6.64 -1.64
N LYS A 73 -13.46 6.71 -1.51
CA LYS A 73 -14.12 7.37 -0.37
C LYS A 73 -14.05 6.57 0.94
N GLY A 74 -13.82 5.25 0.85
CA GLY A 74 -13.66 4.36 2.00
C GLY A 74 -12.27 4.36 2.64
N GLY A 75 -11.29 5.03 2.02
CA GLY A 75 -9.88 5.00 2.45
C GLY A 75 -8.97 4.22 1.51
N ILE A 76 -7.79 3.85 2.03
CA ILE A 76 -6.74 3.15 1.29
C ILE A 76 -6.39 1.84 2.00
N ASP A 77 -6.27 0.76 1.23
CA ASP A 77 -5.60 -0.47 1.64
C ASP A 77 -4.17 -0.48 1.09
N ALA A 78 -3.19 -0.42 1.99
CA ALA A 78 -1.77 -0.41 1.69
C ALA A 78 -1.17 -1.79 1.97
N VAL A 79 -0.67 -2.44 0.93
CA VAL A 79 -0.14 -3.81 1.02
C VAL A 79 1.34 -3.83 0.67
N CYS A 80 2.17 -4.26 1.61
CA CYS A 80 3.59 -4.52 1.45
C CYS A 80 3.83 -6.03 1.35
N TYR A 81 4.57 -6.47 0.33
CA TYR A 81 4.99 -7.86 0.16
C TYR A 81 6.49 -7.97 0.44
N MET A 82 6.85 -8.87 1.34
CA MET A 82 8.22 -9.07 1.77
C MET A 82 8.95 -10.07 0.88
N ARG A 83 10.27 -9.92 0.78
CA ARG A 83 11.12 -10.88 0.09
C ARG A 83 11.24 -12.19 0.89
N TRP A 84 11.68 -13.24 0.21
CA TRP A 84 11.86 -14.58 0.77
C TRP A 84 12.93 -14.65 1.88
N ASP A 85 13.83 -13.69 1.93
CA ASP A 85 14.92 -13.59 2.91
C ASP A 85 14.63 -12.63 4.07
N ALA A 86 13.43 -12.05 4.13
CA ALA A 86 12.99 -11.25 5.27
C ALA A 86 12.80 -12.13 6.51
N GLY A 87 13.07 -11.61 7.70
CA GLY A 87 12.65 -12.18 8.97
C GLY A 87 11.48 -11.40 9.57
N ILE A 88 11.02 -11.87 10.73
CA ILE A 88 9.90 -11.24 11.45
C ILE A 88 10.22 -9.79 11.89
N GLU A 89 11.48 -9.50 12.21
CA GLU A 89 11.89 -8.14 12.60
C GLU A 89 11.78 -7.18 11.41
N GLU A 90 12.19 -7.62 10.23
CA GLU A 90 12.01 -6.85 8.99
C GLU A 90 10.53 -6.68 8.63
N ASP A 91 9.70 -7.69 8.88
CA ASP A 91 8.25 -7.61 8.65
C ASP A 91 7.59 -6.58 9.60
N LEU A 92 8.00 -6.56 10.87
CA LEU A 92 7.55 -5.58 11.87
C LEU A 92 8.03 -4.17 11.55
N GLN A 93 9.28 -4.02 11.10
CA GLN A 93 9.81 -2.73 10.66
C GLN A 93 9.06 -2.23 9.43
N ALA A 94 8.83 -3.09 8.43
CA ALA A 94 8.04 -2.74 7.24
C ALA A 94 6.62 -2.29 7.59
N TYR A 95 6.00 -2.95 8.58
CA TYR A 95 4.69 -2.56 9.08
C TYR A 95 4.73 -1.16 9.71
N SER A 96 5.70 -0.92 10.60
CA SER A 96 5.88 0.39 11.25
C SER A 96 6.13 1.51 10.23
N ASP A 97 7.03 1.28 9.26
CA ASP A 97 7.37 2.25 8.21
C ASP A 97 6.15 2.58 7.34
N LEU A 98 5.41 1.55 6.92
CA LEU A 98 4.22 1.74 6.11
C LEU A 98 3.11 2.46 6.89
N CYS A 99 2.90 2.13 8.16
CA CYS A 99 1.99 2.88 9.03
C CYS A 99 2.41 4.34 9.17
N SER A 100 3.71 4.63 9.36
CA SER A 100 4.24 5.99 9.46
C SER A 100 4.00 6.81 8.18
N ILE A 101 4.22 6.19 7.01
CA ILE A 101 4.00 6.84 5.72
C ILE A 101 2.51 7.12 5.49
N VAL A 102 1.64 6.12 5.69
CA VAL A 102 0.19 6.24 5.43
C VAL A 102 -0.49 7.19 6.42
N SER A 103 0.02 7.30 7.65
CA SER A 103 -0.48 8.23 8.66
C SER A 103 0.15 9.62 8.60
N SER A 104 1.12 9.86 7.71
CA SER A 104 1.79 11.15 7.58
C SER A 104 0.87 12.24 7.01
N ASP A 105 1.01 13.46 7.51
CA ASP A 105 0.26 14.63 7.01
C ASP A 105 0.41 14.78 5.49
N LYS A 106 1.61 14.52 4.96
CA LYS A 106 1.88 14.58 3.52
C LYS A 106 0.99 13.61 2.73
N PHE A 107 0.85 12.37 3.20
CA PHE A 107 0.05 11.37 2.51
C PHE A 107 -1.45 11.65 2.68
N LEU A 108 -1.88 12.00 3.89
CA LEU A 108 -3.28 12.24 4.23
C LEU A 108 -3.85 13.48 3.54
N SER A 109 -3.13 14.60 3.55
CA SER A 109 -3.57 15.84 2.88
C SER A 109 -3.71 15.62 1.38
N ALA A 110 -2.78 14.92 0.77
CA ALA A 110 -2.84 14.71 -0.67
C ALA A 110 -3.88 13.67 -1.08
N TYR A 111 -4.10 12.62 -0.29
CA TYR A 111 -5.25 11.74 -0.47
C TYR A 111 -6.56 12.52 -0.35
N PHE A 112 -6.66 13.43 0.61
CA PHE A 112 -7.84 14.27 0.79
C PHE A 112 -8.09 15.15 -0.44
N GLU A 113 -7.06 15.83 -0.95
CA GLU A 113 -7.13 16.60 -2.19
C GLU A 113 -7.54 15.72 -3.38
N ASP A 114 -6.96 14.53 -3.55
CA ASP A 114 -7.25 13.65 -4.69
C ASP A 114 -8.69 13.09 -4.68
N VAL A 115 -9.28 12.86 -3.49
CA VAL A 115 -10.56 12.14 -3.34
C VAL A 115 -11.74 13.08 -3.08
N PHE A 116 -11.53 14.20 -2.40
CA PHE A 116 -12.58 15.12 -1.95
C PHE A 116 -12.52 16.48 -2.63
N SER A 117 -11.74 16.64 -3.72
CA SER A 117 -11.72 17.89 -4.51
C SER A 117 -12.99 18.14 -5.34
N GLU A 118 -13.88 17.16 -5.48
CA GLU A 118 -15.17 17.34 -6.18
C GLU A 118 -16.29 17.55 -5.15
N GLU A 119 -17.18 18.53 -5.39
CA GLU A 119 -18.19 19.13 -4.48
C GLU A 119 -19.15 18.15 -3.75
N GLU A 120 -19.08 16.85 -4.02
CA GLU A 120 -19.93 15.85 -3.40
C GLU A 120 -19.17 15.09 -2.31
N HIS A 121 -19.04 15.72 -1.14
CA HIS A 121 -18.58 15.04 0.07
C HIS A 121 -19.57 13.92 0.38
N PRO A 122 -19.13 12.65 0.37
CA PRO A 122 -20.01 11.56 0.72
C PRO A 122 -20.40 11.66 2.19
N ASP A 123 -21.60 11.17 2.51
CA ASP A 123 -22.13 10.90 3.87
C ASP A 123 -21.34 9.76 4.57
N THR A 124 -20.03 9.70 4.37
CA THR A 124 -19.15 8.65 4.91
C THR A 124 -18.54 9.14 6.21
N ASP A 125 -19.16 8.73 7.32
CA ASP A 125 -18.75 9.09 8.68
C ASP A 125 -17.40 8.50 9.12
N ARG A 126 -16.77 7.65 8.31
CA ARG A 126 -15.52 6.97 8.69
C ARG A 126 -14.71 6.52 7.47
N ILE A 127 -13.48 7.01 7.41
CA ILE A 127 -12.48 6.65 6.40
C ILE A 127 -11.50 5.68 7.06
N ILE A 128 -11.20 4.56 6.39
CA ILE A 128 -10.37 3.48 6.95
C ILE A 128 -9.10 3.33 6.13
N PHE A 129 -7.96 3.56 6.77
CA PHE A 129 -6.67 3.22 6.19
C PHE A 129 -6.23 1.87 6.75
N SER A 130 -6.04 0.89 5.87
CA SER A 130 -5.62 -0.46 6.24
C SER A 130 -4.16 -0.65 5.80
N VAL A 131 -3.36 -1.29 6.64
CA VAL A 131 -1.97 -1.66 6.33
C VAL A 131 -1.83 -3.16 6.48
N SER A 132 -1.23 -3.80 5.49
CA SER A 132 -0.93 -5.23 5.49
C SER A 132 0.50 -5.50 5.05
N VAL A 133 1.27 -6.25 5.84
CA VAL A 133 2.57 -6.80 5.45
C VAL A 133 2.38 -8.30 5.24
N VAL A 134 2.66 -8.76 4.03
CA VAL A 134 2.49 -10.15 3.59
C VAL A 134 3.86 -10.76 3.37
N HIS A 135 4.16 -11.78 4.15
CA HIS A 135 5.36 -12.58 4.02
C HIS A 135 5.23 -13.62 2.89
N GLN A 136 6.35 -14.20 2.45
CA GLN A 136 6.36 -15.17 1.37
C GLN A 136 5.53 -16.44 1.68
N ASP A 137 5.54 -16.88 2.93
CA ASP A 137 4.78 -18.05 3.41
C ASP A 137 3.27 -17.76 3.60
N ARG A 138 2.83 -16.55 3.21
CA ARG A 138 1.47 -16.00 3.36
C ARG A 138 1.09 -15.67 4.78
N SER A 139 2.05 -15.66 5.71
CA SER A 139 1.83 -15.01 6.99
C SER A 139 1.62 -13.50 6.79
N GLN A 140 0.80 -12.90 7.65
CA GLN A 140 0.35 -11.53 7.46
C GLN A 140 0.25 -10.78 8.79
N LEU A 141 0.92 -9.63 8.84
CA LEU A 141 0.72 -8.59 9.84
C LEU A 141 -0.25 -7.56 9.25
N SER A 142 -1.22 -7.11 10.03
CA SER A 142 -2.16 -6.10 9.55
C SER A 142 -2.65 -5.18 10.64
N GLY A 143 -3.08 -3.98 10.29
CA GLY A 143 -3.69 -3.04 11.21
C GLY A 143 -4.45 -1.95 10.47
N ASP A 144 -5.44 -1.40 11.15
CA ASP A 144 -6.35 -0.41 10.60
C ASP A 144 -6.23 0.89 11.43
N ALA A 145 -6.23 2.02 10.75
CA ALA A 145 -6.39 3.35 11.33
C ALA A 145 -7.66 3.99 10.79
N PHE A 146 -8.30 4.79 11.64
CA PHE A 146 -9.62 5.35 11.37
C PHE A 146 -9.58 6.86 11.41
N TYR A 147 -10.19 7.47 10.41
CA TYR A 147 -10.21 8.91 10.21
C TYR A 147 -11.64 9.39 9.99
N GLN A 148 -11.87 10.65 10.32
CA GLN A 148 -13.12 11.36 10.08
C GLN A 148 -12.86 12.67 9.37
N LEU A 149 -13.79 13.03 8.49
CA LEU A 149 -13.87 14.37 7.94
C LEU A 149 -14.35 15.30 9.06
N VAL A 150 -13.56 16.31 9.40
CA VAL A 150 -13.96 17.34 10.37
C VAL A 150 -13.80 18.72 9.76
N GLU A 151 -14.70 19.64 10.12
CA GLU A 151 -14.53 21.06 9.81
C GLU A 151 -13.28 21.58 10.54
N SER A 152 -12.45 22.30 9.81
CA SER A 152 -11.28 22.99 10.32
C SER A 152 -11.73 24.32 10.91
N GLU A 153 -11.70 24.43 12.25
CA GLU A 153 -12.05 25.66 12.96
C GLU A 153 -11.05 26.81 12.75
N GLU A 154 -9.87 26.54 12.18
CA GLU A 154 -8.84 27.53 11.91
C GLU A 154 -8.44 27.54 10.44
N GLY A 155 -8.46 28.73 9.83
CA GLY A 155 -7.93 29.03 8.51
C GLY A 155 -6.41 28.84 8.42
N PHE A 156 -5.96 27.59 8.51
CA PHE A 156 -4.60 27.19 8.19
C PHE A 156 -4.50 26.95 6.68
N ARG A 157 -3.61 27.73 6.05
CA ARG A 157 -3.30 27.73 4.62
C ARG A 157 -2.87 26.36 4.10
N PHE A 158 -3.82 25.53 3.68
CA PHE A 158 -3.75 24.64 2.52
C PHE A 158 -5.20 24.36 2.15
N GLU A 159 -5.81 25.33 1.46
CA GLU A 159 -7.24 25.38 1.16
C GLU A 159 -7.57 24.46 -0.04
N SER A 160 -8.32 23.39 0.21
CA SER A 160 -9.49 23.12 -0.63
C SER A 160 -10.55 24.17 -0.30
N GLU A 161 -11.39 24.56 -1.27
CA GLU A 161 -12.37 25.66 -1.12
C GLU A 161 -13.39 25.46 0.01
N GLU A 162 -13.42 24.29 0.63
CA GLU A 162 -14.15 24.01 1.85
C GLU A 162 -13.17 23.54 2.95
N GLY A 163 -13.20 24.22 4.10
CA GLY A 163 -12.23 24.05 5.19
C GLY A 163 -12.40 22.75 5.97
N PHE A 164 -12.23 21.59 5.34
CA PHE A 164 -12.28 20.28 5.98
C PHE A 164 -10.88 19.66 6.09
N ARG A 165 -10.71 18.74 7.05
CA ARG A 165 -9.50 17.91 7.18
C ARG A 165 -9.81 16.51 7.67
N LEU A 166 -8.86 15.60 7.46
CA LEU A 166 -8.90 14.26 8.06
C LEU A 166 -8.35 14.30 9.48
N ALA A 167 -9.21 14.03 10.47
CA ALA A 167 -8.81 13.85 11.86
C ALA A 167 -8.73 12.35 12.20
N GLN A 168 -7.59 11.93 12.76
CA GLN A 168 -7.42 10.56 13.24
C GLN A 168 -8.29 10.34 14.49
N THR A 169 -9.17 9.34 14.43
CA THR A 169 -10.02 8.92 15.55
C THR A 169 -9.48 7.69 16.26
N SER A 170 -8.73 6.84 15.55
CA SER A 170 -8.01 5.71 16.12
C SER A 170 -6.75 5.44 15.30
N PRO A 171 -5.57 5.41 15.94
CA PRO A 171 -4.31 5.12 15.25
C PRO A 171 -4.19 3.65 14.87
N PHE A 172 -3.21 3.34 14.03
CA PHE A 172 -2.78 1.96 13.80
C PHE A 172 -2.36 1.30 15.12
N PRO A 173 -2.64 0.00 15.31
CA PRO A 173 -2.16 -0.71 16.48
C PRO A 173 -0.62 -0.77 16.45
N PRO A 174 0.08 -0.41 17.55
CA PRO A 174 1.54 -0.45 17.61
C PRO A 174 2.09 -1.88 17.54
N LYS A 175 1.25 -2.86 17.91
CA LYS A 175 1.52 -4.28 17.72
C LYS A 175 0.49 -4.82 16.72
N PRO A 176 0.89 -5.13 15.47
CA PRO A 176 -0.06 -5.62 14.48
C PRO A 176 -0.62 -6.98 14.92
N PRO A 177 -1.95 -7.17 14.92
CA PRO A 177 -2.51 -8.51 15.01
C PRO A 177 -2.03 -9.36 13.82
N ILE A 178 -1.56 -10.58 14.13
CA ILE A 178 -1.27 -11.62 13.15
C ILE A 178 -2.63 -12.11 12.62
N ARG A 179 -2.92 -11.88 11.35
CA ARG A 179 -4.12 -12.46 10.73
C ARG A 179 -3.90 -13.90 10.29
N LEU A 180 -2.69 -14.25 9.88
CA LEU A 180 -2.33 -15.57 9.33
C LEU A 180 -0.86 -15.93 9.60
N GLY A 181 -0.57 -17.21 9.83
CA GLY A 181 0.74 -17.85 9.58
C GLY A 181 1.83 -17.72 10.66
N TYR A 182 1.94 -16.62 11.40
CA TYR A 182 2.92 -16.54 12.50
C TYR A 182 2.39 -17.29 13.74
N GLU A 183 3.16 -18.26 14.26
CA GLU A 183 2.86 -18.91 15.54
C GLU A 183 2.98 -17.87 16.67
N SER A 184 1.91 -17.68 17.46
CA SER A 184 1.82 -16.68 18.55
C SER A 184 3.00 -16.75 19.52
N GLU A 185 3.54 -17.95 19.78
CA GLU A 185 4.64 -18.18 20.71
C GLU A 185 5.96 -17.54 20.25
N LYS A 186 6.22 -17.45 18.95
CA LYS A 186 7.46 -16.85 18.45
C LYS A 186 7.48 -15.34 18.67
N MET A 187 6.33 -14.66 18.68
CA MET A 187 6.29 -13.19 18.81
C MET A 187 6.31 -12.72 20.27
N ASP A 188 5.77 -13.52 21.21
CA ASP A 188 5.79 -13.20 22.65
C ASP A 188 7.22 -13.17 23.23
N GLU A 189 8.15 -13.98 22.70
CA GLU A 189 9.57 -13.90 23.07
C GLU A 189 10.24 -12.58 22.63
N PHE A 190 9.93 -12.06 21.43
CA PHE A 190 10.53 -10.82 20.94
C PHE A 190 9.90 -9.56 21.54
N VAL A 191 8.61 -9.61 21.84
CA VAL A 191 7.85 -8.49 22.42
C VAL A 191 8.22 -8.20 23.88
N CYS A 192 8.82 -9.17 24.59
CA CYS A 192 9.29 -9.01 25.96
C CYS A 192 10.73 -8.48 26.08
N THR A 193 11.45 -8.29 24.97
CA THR A 193 12.87 -7.87 24.98
C THR A 193 13.15 -6.45 24.48
N GLN A 194 12.12 -5.65 24.14
CA GLN A 194 12.26 -4.21 23.84
C GLN A 194 11.71 -3.33 24.97
#